data_AF-A0A432U320-F1
#
_entry.id   AF-A0A432U320-F1
#
_cell.length_a   1.000
_cell.length_b   1.000
_cell.length_c   1.000
_cell.angle_alpha   90.00
_cell.angle_beta   90.00
_cell.angle_gamma   90.00
#
_symmetry.space_group_name_H-M   'P 1'
#
loop_
_entity.id
_entity.type
_entity.pdbx_description
1 polymer ?
#
loop_
_entity_poly.entity_id
_entity_poly.type
_entity_poly.pdbx_seq_one_letter_code
_entity_poly.pdbx_strand_id
1 'polypeptide(L)'
;MKNTLSFLAAFTLATSVMAGGEVEDRGPVESFDEIAPPIADQTVVGNQDPQELVLGTTPAGIPVTEVAHIACKDKLGLSDDNIARFMDALAGGSVYNTGPIDAMGTLFSPNRWADYYTCVEEFK
;
A
#
# COMPACT_ATOMS: atom_id res chain seq x y z
N MET A 1 4.75 16.38 60.53
CA MET A 1 3.52 17.12 60.23
C MET A 1 2.74 16.32 59.19
N LYS A 2 1.59 15.77 59.58
CA LYS A 2 0.57 15.25 58.65
C LYS A 2 -0.15 16.45 58.05
N ASN A 3 -0.57 16.37 56.80
CA ASN A 3 -1.83 16.97 56.32
C ASN A 3 -2.22 16.33 54.98
N THR A 4 -3.11 15.36 55.08
CA THR A 4 -3.88 14.75 54.01
C THR A 4 -5.03 15.70 53.67
N LEU A 5 -5.20 16.08 52.39
CA LEU A 5 -6.47 16.66 51.93
C LEU A 5 -6.78 16.15 50.52
N SER A 6 -7.62 15.12 50.49
CA SER A 6 -8.35 14.66 49.31
C SER A 6 -9.47 15.66 49.00
N PHE A 7 -9.54 16.14 47.76
CA PHE A 7 -10.72 16.85 47.26
C PHE A 7 -11.39 16.00 46.18
N LEU A 8 -12.51 15.38 46.56
CA LEU A 8 -13.48 14.77 45.66
C LEU A 8 -14.31 15.89 45.03
N ALA A 9 -14.14 16.13 43.73
CA ALA A 9 -15.04 17.00 42.97
C ALA A 9 -16.14 16.13 42.33
N ALA A 10 -17.38 16.40 42.72
CA ALA A 10 -18.57 15.70 42.26
C ALA A 10 -18.88 16.03 40.79
N PHE A 11 -19.14 15.00 39.98
CA PHE A 11 -19.64 15.13 38.62
C PHE A 11 -21.13 15.51 38.66
N THR A 12 -21.48 16.67 38.09
CA THR A 12 -22.87 17.03 37.80
C THR A 12 -23.13 16.84 36.30
N LEU A 13 -23.79 15.73 35.94
CA LEU A 13 -24.32 15.50 34.60
C LEU A 13 -25.60 16.33 34.40
N ALA A 14 -25.51 17.42 33.63
CA ALA A 14 -26.69 18.14 33.17
C ALA A 14 -27.30 17.38 31.98
N THR A 15 -28.50 16.81 32.19
CA THR A 15 -29.30 16.16 31.15
C THR A 15 -30.29 17.14 30.55
N SER A 16 -30.10 17.54 29.29
CA SER A 16 -31.19 18.08 28.47
C SER A 16 -30.84 18.10 26.98
N VAL A 17 -31.26 17.06 26.26
CA VAL A 17 -31.59 17.13 24.83
C VAL A 17 -32.90 16.37 24.64
N MET A 18 -33.94 17.09 24.24
CA MET A 18 -35.13 16.54 23.59
C MET A 18 -35.20 17.22 22.22
N ALA A 19 -34.88 16.47 21.17
CA ALA A 19 -35.19 16.82 19.80
C ALA A 19 -35.92 15.62 19.20
N GLY A 20 -37.25 15.74 19.13
CA GLY A 20 -38.07 14.87 18.29
C GLY A 20 -37.87 15.24 16.83
N GLY A 21 -37.74 14.24 15.98
CA GLY A 21 -37.63 14.39 14.54
C GLY A 21 -37.78 13.03 13.89
N GLU A 22 -38.95 12.85 13.27
CA GLU A 22 -39.29 11.97 12.15
C GLU A 22 -38.78 10.51 12.12
N VAL A 23 -39.76 9.61 12.10
CA VAL A 23 -39.65 8.25 11.58
C VAL A 23 -39.09 8.28 10.16
N GLU A 24 -37.82 7.93 9.98
CA GLU A 24 -37.35 7.48 8.68
C GLU A 24 -37.97 6.10 8.39
N ASP A 25 -38.83 6.11 7.39
CA ASP A 25 -39.43 4.98 6.70
C ASP A 25 -38.33 3.95 6.38
N ARG A 26 -38.19 2.92 7.23
CA ARG A 26 -37.32 1.78 6.96
C ARG A 26 -38.01 0.96 5.89
N GLY A 27 -37.80 1.36 4.65
CA GLY A 27 -38.19 0.61 3.47
C GLY A 27 -37.66 -0.83 3.54
N PRO A 28 -38.29 -1.77 2.82
CA PRO A 28 -37.89 -3.17 2.82
C PRO A 28 -36.39 -3.28 2.58
N VAL A 29 -35.67 -3.91 3.50
CA VAL A 29 -34.31 -4.39 3.22
C VAL A 29 -34.47 -5.51 2.20
N GLU A 30 -34.32 -5.16 0.93
CA GLU A 30 -34.23 -6.16 -0.13
C GLU A 30 -33.08 -7.09 0.24
N SER A 31 -33.44 -8.34 0.48
CA SER A 31 -32.54 -9.47 0.57
C SER A 31 -31.54 -9.38 -0.57
N PHE A 32 -30.26 -9.23 -0.25
CA PHE A 32 -29.17 -9.54 -1.18
C PHE A 32 -29.12 -11.06 -1.36
N ASP A 33 -30.16 -11.60 -1.98
CA ASP A 33 -30.10 -12.89 -2.65
C ASP A 33 -29.52 -12.65 -4.04
N GLU A 34 -28.38 -13.30 -4.25
CA GLU A 34 -27.93 -13.85 -5.53
C GLU A 34 -27.68 -12.89 -6.69
N ILE A 35 -26.42 -12.44 -6.80
CA ILE A 35 -25.80 -12.19 -8.10
C ILE A 35 -24.40 -12.81 -8.09
N ALA A 36 -24.31 -14.05 -8.58
CA ALA A 36 -23.12 -14.49 -9.31
C ALA A 36 -23.35 -14.23 -10.80
N PRO A 37 -22.37 -13.63 -11.48
CA PRO A 37 -21.87 -14.25 -12.70
C PRO A 37 -20.35 -14.39 -12.64
N PRO A 38 -19.77 -15.32 -13.42
CA PRO A 38 -18.38 -15.67 -13.30
C PRO A 38 -17.55 -14.54 -13.88
N ILE A 39 -16.79 -13.84 -13.04
CA ILE A 39 -15.66 -13.07 -13.57
C ILE A 39 -14.57 -14.11 -13.80
N ALA A 40 -14.56 -14.63 -15.02
CA ALA A 40 -13.35 -15.10 -15.64
C ALA A 40 -12.37 -13.91 -15.67
N ASP A 41 -11.57 -13.76 -14.62
CA ASP A 41 -10.25 -13.17 -14.76
C ASP A 41 -9.24 -14.31 -14.78
N GLN A 42 -9.29 -15.09 -15.86
CA GLN A 42 -8.12 -15.81 -16.30
C GLN A 42 -7.20 -14.76 -16.93
N THR A 43 -6.37 -14.13 -16.12
CA THR A 43 -5.13 -13.55 -16.64
C THR A 43 -4.30 -14.71 -17.19
N VAL A 44 -4.44 -14.96 -18.49
CA VAL A 44 -3.52 -15.78 -19.25
C VAL A 44 -2.17 -15.05 -19.25
N VAL A 45 -1.31 -15.37 -18.27
CA VAL A 45 0.13 -15.14 -18.37
C VAL A 45 0.74 -16.45 -18.83
N GLY A 46 0.84 -16.61 -20.16
CA GLY A 46 1.50 -17.74 -20.77
C GLY A 46 2.99 -17.77 -20.44
N ASN A 47 3.48 -18.94 -20.04
CA ASN A 47 4.88 -19.29 -19.74
C ASN A 47 5.51 -18.61 -18.51
N GLN A 48 4.97 -18.87 -17.32
CA GLN A 48 5.79 -18.79 -16.11
C GLN A 48 6.55 -20.12 -15.98
N ASP A 49 7.88 -20.08 -16.02
CA ASP A 49 8.65 -21.13 -15.37
C ASP A 49 8.17 -21.16 -13.90
N PRO A 50 7.67 -22.30 -13.39
CA PRO A 50 7.02 -22.36 -12.09
C PRO A 50 7.93 -22.03 -10.89
N GLN A 51 9.19 -21.65 -11.13
CA GLN A 51 10.17 -21.30 -10.11
C GLN A 51 10.52 -19.80 -10.07
N GLU A 52 10.04 -18.99 -11.01
CA GLU A 52 10.41 -17.57 -11.04
C GLU A 52 9.43 -16.71 -10.24
N LEU A 53 9.82 -16.35 -9.01
CA LEU A 53 9.06 -15.48 -8.13
C LEU A 53 8.95 -14.07 -8.75
N VAL A 54 7.72 -13.62 -9.02
CA VAL A 54 7.44 -12.24 -9.46
C VAL A 54 7.17 -11.38 -8.23
N LEU A 55 7.99 -10.35 -8.03
CA LEU A 55 7.91 -9.42 -6.89
C LEU A 55 6.92 -8.27 -7.14
N GLY A 56 6.65 -7.96 -8.40
CA GLY A 56 5.72 -6.91 -8.81
C GLY A 56 5.84 -6.59 -10.29
N THR A 57 5.37 -5.41 -10.69
CA THR A 57 5.35 -4.98 -12.08
C THR A 57 5.82 -3.54 -12.21
N THR A 58 6.73 -3.22 -13.13
CA THR A 58 7.15 -1.83 -13.40
C THR A 58 5.97 -0.97 -13.87
N PRO A 59 6.07 0.37 -13.84
CA PRO A 59 5.03 1.24 -14.40
C PRO A 59 4.71 0.98 -15.88
N ALA A 60 5.62 0.36 -16.62
CA ALA A 60 5.43 -0.05 -18.02
C ALA A 60 4.74 -1.42 -18.16
N GLY A 61 4.38 -2.10 -17.07
CA GLY A 61 3.72 -3.40 -17.11
C GLY A 61 4.69 -4.60 -17.16
N ILE A 62 5.99 -4.40 -16.96
CA ILE A 62 6.99 -5.48 -17.04
C ILE A 62 7.11 -6.18 -15.69
N PRO A 63 7.00 -7.52 -15.63
CA PRO A 63 7.16 -8.25 -14.37
C PRO A 63 8.59 -8.11 -13.84
N VAL A 64 8.70 -7.74 -12.57
CA VAL A 64 9.95 -7.71 -11.82
C VAL A 64 10.13 -9.07 -11.18
N THR A 65 11.01 -9.91 -11.74
CA THR A 65 11.31 -11.22 -11.18
C THR A 65 12.39 -11.14 -10.10
N GLU A 66 12.45 -12.10 -9.19
CA GLU A 66 13.48 -12.14 -8.14
C GLU A 66 14.89 -12.17 -8.72
N VAL A 67 15.10 -12.84 -9.85
CA VAL A 67 16.41 -12.90 -10.52
C VAL A 67 16.77 -11.55 -11.13
N ALA A 68 15.84 -10.94 -11.88
CA ALA A 68 16.03 -9.60 -12.45
C ALA A 68 16.32 -8.59 -11.34
N HIS A 69 15.59 -8.73 -10.23
CA HIS A 69 15.72 -7.89 -9.06
C HIS A 69 17.11 -7.97 -8.42
N ILE A 70 17.60 -9.17 -8.13
CA ILE A 70 18.94 -9.37 -7.55
C ILE A 70 20.01 -8.82 -8.51
N ALA A 71 19.93 -9.14 -9.80
CA ALA A 71 20.89 -8.68 -10.79
C ALA A 71 20.93 -7.15 -10.92
N CYS A 72 19.77 -6.49 -10.94
CA CYS A 72 19.68 -5.04 -11.06
C CYS A 72 20.07 -4.31 -9.78
N LYS A 73 19.75 -4.86 -8.61
CA LYS A 73 20.25 -4.36 -7.32
C LYS A 73 21.78 -4.31 -7.32
N ASP A 74 22.42 -5.42 -7.67
CA ASP A 74 23.88 -5.55 -7.66
C ASP A 74 24.53 -4.66 -8.72
N LYS A 75 23.99 -4.64 -9.95
CA LYS A 75 24.49 -3.80 -11.05
C LYS A 75 24.46 -2.30 -10.72
N LEU A 76 23.44 -1.85 -10.00
CA LEU A 76 23.24 -0.44 -9.65
C LEU A 76 23.79 -0.07 -8.27
N GLY A 77 24.30 -1.03 -7.49
CA GLY A 77 24.79 -0.79 -6.13
C GLY A 77 23.68 -0.30 -5.17
N LEU A 78 22.44 -0.76 -5.37
CA LEU A 78 21.31 -0.39 -4.52
C LEU A 78 21.37 -1.17 -3.20
N SER A 79 21.11 -0.48 -2.09
CA SER A 79 20.96 -1.14 -0.80
C SER A 79 19.67 -1.95 -0.71
N ASP A 80 19.63 -2.90 0.22
CA ASP A 80 18.40 -3.65 0.52
C ASP A 80 17.27 -2.70 1.00
N ASP A 81 17.60 -1.60 1.68
CA ASP A 81 16.63 -0.57 2.08
C ASP A 81 16.03 0.16 0.87
N ASN A 82 16.84 0.45 -0.15
CA ASN A 82 16.36 1.04 -1.40
C ASN A 82 15.38 0.11 -2.09
N ILE A 83 15.72 -1.17 -2.12
CA ILE A 83 14.88 -2.22 -2.68
C ILE A 83 13.56 -2.37 -1.93
N ALA A 84 13.57 -2.47 -0.60
CA ALA A 84 12.36 -2.64 0.19
C ALA A 84 11.41 -1.45 -0.01
N ARG A 85 11.97 -0.24 0.02
CA ARG A 85 11.23 0.99 -0.27
C ARG A 85 10.63 0.99 -1.68
N PHE A 86 11.35 0.51 -2.68
CA PHE A 86 10.84 0.42 -4.04
C PHE A 86 9.66 -0.54 -4.14
N MET A 87 9.77 -1.73 -3.53
CA MET A 87 8.69 -2.72 -3.49
C MET A 87 7.46 -2.19 -2.77
N ASP A 88 7.63 -1.55 -1.62
CA ASP A 88 6.54 -0.90 -0.88
C ASP A 88 5.88 0.20 -1.71
N ALA A 89 6.68 1.01 -2.42
CA ALA A 89 6.17 2.07 -3.28
C ALA A 89 5.46 1.53 -4.52
N LEU A 90 5.89 0.36 -5.02
CA LEU A 90 5.25 -0.33 -6.14
C LEU A 90 3.88 -0.85 -5.73
N ALA A 91 3.81 -1.55 -4.60
CA ALA A 91 2.56 -2.05 -4.02
C ALA A 91 1.59 -0.91 -3.65
N GLY A 92 2.11 0.21 -3.18
CA GLY A 92 1.32 1.40 -2.83
C GLY A 92 1.01 2.35 -3.98
N GLY A 93 1.45 2.07 -5.21
CA GLY A 93 1.28 2.99 -6.35
C GLY A 93 1.98 4.35 -6.18
N SER A 94 2.96 4.43 -5.29
CA SER A 94 3.66 5.66 -4.87
C SER A 94 5.11 5.72 -5.33
N VAL A 95 5.53 4.83 -6.26
CA VAL A 95 6.84 4.87 -6.93
C VAL A 95 7.12 6.22 -7.59
N TYR A 96 6.08 6.91 -8.03
CA TYR A 96 6.18 8.29 -8.52
C TYR A 96 6.38 9.33 -7.41
N ASN A 97 6.44 9.00 -6.14
CA ASN A 97 6.76 9.95 -5.07
C ASN A 97 7.90 9.46 -4.18
N THR A 98 8.43 8.27 -4.48
CA THR A 98 9.41 7.57 -3.66
C THR A 98 10.65 7.29 -4.49
N GLY A 99 11.81 7.80 -4.07
CA GLY A 99 13.09 7.54 -4.74
C GLY A 99 14.06 6.71 -3.90
N PRO A 100 15.19 6.27 -4.51
CA PRO A 100 16.27 5.62 -3.78
C PRO A 100 16.92 6.58 -2.78
N ILE A 101 17.54 6.02 -1.74
CA ILE A 101 18.39 6.72 -0.77
C ILE A 101 19.83 6.70 -1.29
N ASP A 102 20.44 7.88 -1.34
CA ASP A 102 21.85 8.08 -1.63
C ASP A 102 22.54 8.84 -0.47
N ALA A 103 23.77 9.31 -0.71
CA ALA A 103 24.56 10.05 0.27
C ALA A 103 23.89 11.37 0.75
N MET A 104 22.96 11.92 -0.03
CA MET A 104 22.22 13.15 0.26
C MET A 104 20.82 12.87 0.82
N GLY A 105 20.44 11.60 0.98
CA GLY A 105 19.13 11.17 1.48
C GLY A 105 18.24 10.62 0.36
N THR A 106 16.92 10.78 0.47
CA THR A 106 16.00 10.30 -0.56
C THR A 106 16.11 11.16 -1.82
N LEU A 107 16.29 10.51 -2.97
CA LEU A 107 16.33 11.15 -4.27
C LEU A 107 14.94 11.61 -4.71
N PHE A 108 14.77 12.92 -4.90
CA PHE A 108 13.52 13.52 -5.39
C PHE A 108 13.71 14.06 -6.81
N SER A 109 13.81 13.17 -7.80
CA SER A 109 13.88 13.53 -9.22
C SER A 109 12.80 12.83 -10.03
N PRO A 110 12.31 13.41 -11.16
CA PRO A 110 11.34 12.75 -12.03
C PRO A 110 11.80 11.38 -12.55
N ASN A 111 13.12 11.20 -12.68
CA ASN A 111 13.75 9.97 -13.14
C ASN A 111 14.15 9.03 -12.00
N ARG A 112 13.55 9.19 -10.80
CA ARG A 112 13.71 8.25 -9.69
C ARG A 112 13.33 6.85 -10.17
N TRP A 113 14.23 5.88 -9.94
CA TRP A 113 14.13 4.49 -10.41
C TRP A 113 14.26 4.27 -11.92
N ALA A 114 14.53 5.28 -12.74
CA ALA A 114 14.68 5.10 -14.19
C ALA A 114 15.73 4.03 -14.52
N ASP A 115 16.92 4.12 -13.92
CA ASP A 115 18.00 3.14 -14.15
C ASP A 115 17.61 1.73 -13.71
N TYR A 116 16.81 1.61 -12.64
CA TYR A 116 16.29 0.32 -12.17
C TYR A 116 15.29 -0.26 -13.17
N TYR A 117 14.32 0.54 -13.65
CA TYR A 117 13.35 0.08 -14.65
C TYR A 117 14.04 -0.33 -15.93
N THR A 118 14.96 0.49 -16.45
CA THR A 118 15.74 0.14 -17.64
C THR A 118 16.51 -1.16 -17.44
N CYS A 119 17.12 -1.36 -16.28
CA CYS A 119 17.81 -2.62 -16.00
C CYS A 119 16.86 -3.83 -16.04
N VAL A 120 15.69 -3.74 -15.42
CA VAL A 120 14.69 -4.83 -15.43
C VAL A 120 14.14 -5.08 -16.83
N GLU A 121 13.88 -4.02 -17.60
CA GLU A 121 13.36 -4.11 -18.97
C GLU A 121 14.38 -4.73 -19.95
N GLU A 122 15.67 -4.50 -19.72
CA GLU A 122 16.76 -5.10 -20.48
C GLU A 122 17.16 -6.49 -19.99
N PHE A 123 16.70 -6.90 -18.80
CA PHE A 123 16.98 -8.21 -18.21
C PHE A 123 16.23 -9.29 -18.98
N LYS A 124 16.97 -10.20 -19.62
CA LYS A 124 16.48 -11.30 -20.45
C LYS A 124 17.16 -12.61 -20.08
#